data_AF-A0A4Y3KW44-F1
#
_entry.id   AF-A0A4Y3KW44-F1
#
_cell.length_a   1.000
_cell.length_b   1.000
_cell.length_c   1.000
_cell.angle_alpha   90.00
_cell.angle_beta   90.00
_cell.angle_gamma   90.00
#
_symmetry.space_group_name_H-M   'P 1'
#
loop_
_entity.id
_entity.type
_entity.pdbx_description
1 polymer ?
#
loop_
_entity_poly.entity_id
_entity_poly.type
_entity_poly.pdbx_seq_one_letter_code
_entity_poly.pdbx_strand_id
1 'polypeptide(L)'
;MARDRTIASAYSIRANPRATVSAPLRWDEVPDVHPDDFDVLSMPARFAEVGDLFAPLGPDRNGLPDDGYSIRPLLDLADKDERDHGLGDLPYPPEYPKMPGEPKRVQPSRDRDRPAAAADGDAPAAD
;
A
#
# COMPACT_ATOMS: atom_id res chain seq x y z
N MET A 1 -7.79 -4.46 2.84
CA MET A 1 -7.82 -4.85 1.41
C MET A 1 -8.77 -6.02 1.26
N ALA A 2 -9.58 -6.05 0.20
CA ALA A 2 -10.42 -7.20 -0.08
C ALA A 2 -9.54 -8.45 -0.32
N ARG A 3 -10.06 -9.66 -0.11
CA ARG A 3 -9.35 -10.90 -0.44
C ARG A 3 -9.08 -10.95 -1.95
N ASP A 4 -8.13 -11.77 -2.38
CA ASP A 4 -7.92 -12.07 -3.80
C ASP A 4 -7.62 -10.83 -4.67
N ARG A 5 -6.80 -9.92 -4.12
CA ARG A 5 -6.26 -8.77 -4.86
C ARG A 5 -4.81 -9.04 -5.22
N THR A 6 -4.48 -8.83 -6.49
CA THR A 6 -3.10 -8.95 -6.97
C THR A 6 -2.24 -7.81 -6.42
N ILE A 7 -1.13 -8.17 -5.77
CA ILE A 7 -0.12 -7.25 -5.24
C ILE A 7 1.24 -7.77 -5.70
N ALA A 8 2.11 -6.88 -6.20
CA ALA A 8 3.47 -7.25 -6.54
C ALA A 8 4.27 -7.51 -5.26
N SER A 9 4.97 -8.65 -5.20
CA SER A 9 5.86 -8.96 -4.07
C SER A 9 7.11 -8.09 -4.11
N ALA A 10 7.74 -7.87 -2.95
CA ALA A 10 9.08 -7.29 -2.87
C ALA A 10 10.07 -8.04 -3.79
N TYR A 11 10.92 -7.28 -4.49
CA TYR A 11 11.89 -7.75 -5.48
C TYR A 11 11.30 -8.44 -6.72
N SER A 12 9.97 -8.48 -6.89
CA SER A 12 9.36 -9.03 -8.10
C SER A 12 9.60 -8.12 -9.31
N ILE A 13 9.91 -8.75 -10.45
CA ILE A 13 10.01 -8.07 -11.76
C ILE A 13 8.60 -7.78 -12.28
N ARG A 14 8.42 -6.62 -12.89
CA ARG A 14 7.15 -6.20 -13.50
C ARG A 14 7.14 -6.52 -14.99
N ALA A 15 5.99 -6.96 -15.49
CA ALA A 15 5.76 -7.25 -16.91
C ALA A 15 5.60 -5.95 -17.73
N ASN A 16 6.67 -5.17 -17.84
CA ASN A 16 6.77 -3.99 -18.69
C ASN A 16 8.06 -4.05 -19.54
N PRO A 17 8.19 -3.22 -20.59
CA PRO A 17 9.36 -3.28 -21.49
C PRO A 17 10.71 -3.02 -20.80
N ARG A 18 10.71 -2.33 -19.66
CA ARG A 18 11.92 -2.03 -18.88
C ARG A 18 12.28 -3.12 -17.87
N ALA A 19 11.40 -4.10 -17.65
CA ALA A 19 11.54 -5.11 -16.61
C ALA A 19 11.85 -4.49 -15.23
N THR A 20 11.11 -3.42 -14.86
CA THR A 20 11.31 -2.73 -13.57
C THR A 20 11.09 -3.68 -12.39
N VAL A 21 11.73 -3.42 -11.25
CA VAL A 21 11.63 -4.24 -10.05
C VAL A 21 10.83 -3.50 -8.97
N SER A 22 9.98 -4.22 -8.24
CA SER A 22 9.34 -3.71 -7.01
C SER A 22 10.39 -3.62 -5.89
N ALA A 23 11.26 -2.62 -5.95
CA ALA A 23 12.42 -2.48 -5.08
C ALA A 23 12.02 -1.98 -3.67
N PRO A 24 12.39 -2.70 -2.60
CA PRO A 24 12.35 -2.17 -1.25
C PRO A 24 13.35 -1.03 -1.07
N LEU A 25 12.90 -0.01 -0.35
CA LEU A 25 13.62 1.24 -0.12
C LEU A 25 13.67 1.55 1.39
N ARG A 26 14.67 2.30 1.81
CA ARG A 26 14.70 3.04 3.07
C ARG A 26 13.79 4.27 2.93
N TRP A 27 13.40 4.85 4.05
CA TRP A 27 12.51 6.01 4.06
C TRP A 27 13.18 7.30 3.56
N ASP A 28 14.48 7.44 3.77
CA ASP A 28 15.27 8.60 3.40
C ASP A 28 15.52 8.71 1.89
N GLU A 29 15.45 7.60 1.13
CA GLU A 29 15.63 7.61 -0.33
C GLU A 29 14.33 7.88 -1.11
N VAL A 30 13.15 7.72 -0.50
CA VAL A 30 11.85 7.88 -1.18
C VAL A 30 11.67 9.23 -1.91
N PRO A 31 12.12 10.38 -1.37
CA PRO A 31 11.97 11.66 -2.06
C PRO A 31 12.81 11.79 -3.34
N ASP A 32 13.89 11.00 -3.47
CA ASP A 32 14.95 11.24 -4.47
C ASP A 32 14.95 10.21 -5.60
N VAL A 33 14.34 9.03 -5.40
CA VAL A 33 14.38 7.93 -6.36
C VAL A 33 13.16 7.91 -7.28
N HIS A 34 13.35 7.43 -8.51
CA HIS A 34 12.28 7.15 -9.44
C HIS A 34 12.10 5.63 -9.64
N PRO A 35 10.88 5.10 -9.83
CA PRO A 35 10.68 3.66 -10.07
C PRO A 35 11.48 3.09 -11.24
N ASP A 36 11.82 3.92 -12.23
CA ASP A 36 12.62 3.51 -13.40
C ASP A 36 14.11 3.31 -13.11
N ASP A 37 14.58 3.68 -11.92
CA ASP A 37 15.96 3.46 -11.47
C ASP A 37 16.22 1.98 -11.12
N PHE A 38 15.14 1.23 -10.88
CA PHE A 38 15.19 -0.16 -10.42
C PHE A 38 14.65 -1.11 -11.48
N ASP A 39 15.56 -1.85 -12.11
CA ASP A 39 15.24 -2.89 -13.08
C ASP A 39 16.06 -4.16 -12.84
N VAL A 40 15.81 -5.18 -13.66
CA VAL A 40 16.50 -6.48 -13.55
C VAL A 40 18.03 -6.37 -13.68
N LEU A 41 18.55 -5.33 -14.31
CA LEU A 41 19.98 -5.10 -14.50
C LEU A 41 20.59 -4.27 -13.35
N SER A 42 19.87 -3.29 -12.82
CA SER A 42 20.36 -2.43 -11.72
C SER A 42 20.22 -3.06 -10.33
N MET A 43 19.16 -3.85 -10.12
CA MET A 43 18.81 -4.40 -8.80
C MET A 43 19.90 -5.30 -8.17
N PRO A 44 20.61 -6.18 -8.91
CA PRO A 44 21.68 -6.99 -8.33
C PRO A 44 22.81 -6.17 -7.69
N ALA A 45 23.23 -5.08 -8.34
CA ALA A 45 24.27 -4.20 -7.82
C ALA A 45 23.80 -3.49 -6.54
N ARG A 46 22.56 -2.97 -6.55
CA ARG A 46 21.95 -2.36 -5.37
C ARG A 46 21.84 -3.34 -4.20
N PHE A 47 21.39 -4.56 -4.46
CA PHE A 47 21.25 -5.58 -3.41
C PHE A 47 22.62 -5.91 -2.79
N ALA A 48 23.68 -5.97 -3.59
CA ALA A 48 25.04 -6.16 -3.09
C ALA A 48 25.52 -4.98 -2.22
N GLU A 49 25.10 -3.76 -2.54
CA GLU A 49 25.47 -2.55 -1.81
C GLU A 49 24.75 -2.41 -0.46
N VAL A 50 23.42 -2.57 -0.44
CA VAL A 50 22.60 -2.25 0.75
C VAL A 50 21.99 -3.47 1.45
N GLY A 51 22.14 -4.66 0.87
CA GLY A 51 21.57 -5.91 1.41
C GLY A 51 20.07 -6.03 1.22
N ASP A 52 19.47 -6.97 1.97
CA ASP A 52 18.02 -7.18 1.98
C ASP A 52 17.33 -6.23 2.95
N LEU A 53 16.74 -5.16 2.42
CA LEU A 53 15.98 -4.17 3.20
C LEU A 53 14.62 -4.70 3.68
N PHE A 54 14.14 -5.82 3.12
CA PHE A 54 12.87 -6.44 3.50
C PHE A 54 13.04 -7.48 4.61
N ALA A 55 14.27 -7.94 4.86
CA ALA A 55 14.57 -8.96 5.88
C ALA A 55 14.05 -8.63 7.29
N PRO A 56 14.07 -7.37 7.78
CA PRO A 56 13.54 -7.03 9.11
C PRO A 56 12.03 -7.25 9.26
N LEU A 57 11.30 -7.34 8.15
CA LEU A 57 9.85 -7.64 8.13
C LEU A 57 9.57 -9.15 8.07
N GLY A 58 10.61 -9.98 7.97
CA GLY A 58 10.51 -11.43 7.96
C GLY A 58 10.01 -11.97 9.31
N PRO A 59 9.35 -13.14 9.31
CA PRO A 59 8.94 -13.77 10.55
C PRO A 59 10.13 -14.27 11.37
N ASP A 60 10.00 -14.25 12.69
CA ASP A 60 10.75 -15.09 13.61
C ASP A 60 10.45 -16.58 13.36
N ARG A 61 11.04 -17.45 14.18
CA ARG A 61 10.95 -18.92 14.08
C ARG A 61 9.52 -19.47 14.22
N ASN A 62 8.57 -18.64 14.63
CA ASN A 62 7.17 -18.96 14.83
C ASN A 62 6.23 -18.29 13.81
N GLY A 63 6.75 -17.61 12.78
CA GLY A 63 5.91 -16.95 11.78
C GLY A 63 5.47 -15.53 12.18
N LEU A 64 6.01 -14.95 13.26
CA LEU A 64 5.63 -13.64 13.79
C LEU A 64 6.83 -12.69 13.77
N PRO A 65 6.68 -11.39 13.48
CA PRO A 65 7.76 -10.43 13.72
C PRO A 65 8.18 -10.48 15.20
N ASP A 66 9.46 -10.26 15.52
CA ASP A 66 10.02 -10.31 16.89
C ASP A 66 9.16 -9.53 17.91
N ASP A 67 8.53 -8.43 17.46
CA ASP A 67 7.50 -7.68 18.18
C ASP A 67 6.28 -7.50 17.27
N GLY A 68 5.32 -8.43 17.31
CA GLY A 68 4.09 -8.31 16.52
C GLY A 68 3.42 -6.94 16.70
N TYR A 69 3.25 -6.18 15.61
CA TYR A 69 2.63 -4.85 15.68
C TYR A 69 1.12 -4.96 15.97
N SER A 70 0.65 -4.21 16.98
CA SER A 70 -0.77 -4.17 17.32
C SER A 70 -1.57 -3.33 16.33
N ILE A 71 -2.72 -3.84 15.88
CA ILE A 71 -3.69 -3.10 15.06
C ILE A 71 -4.53 -2.10 15.89
N ARG A 72 -4.44 -2.12 17.22
CA ARG A 72 -5.32 -1.31 18.10
C ARG A 72 -5.31 0.20 17.77
N PRO A 73 -4.15 0.85 17.54
CA PRO A 73 -4.14 2.27 17.18
C PRO A 73 -4.91 2.59 15.89
N LEU A 74 -4.93 1.66 14.92
CA LEU A 74 -5.70 1.81 13.68
C LEU A 74 -7.20 1.67 13.90
N LEU A 75 -7.62 0.82 14.86
CA LEU A 75 -9.03 0.70 15.26
C LEU A 75 -9.52 1.96 16.00
N ASP A 76 -8.70 2.50 16.90
CA ASP A 76 -9.05 3.74 17.62
C ASP A 76 -9.19 4.93 16.66
N LEU A 77 -8.37 4.97 15.60
CA LEU A 77 -8.49 5.95 14.52
C LEU A 77 -9.79 5.78 13.73
N ALA A 78 -10.16 4.55 13.36
CA ALA A 78 -11.41 4.28 12.66
C ALA A 78 -12.64 4.68 13.50
N ASP A 79 -12.65 4.37 14.80
CA ASP A 79 -13.72 4.79 15.71
C ASP A 79 -13.81 6.33 15.81
N LYS A 80 -12.66 7.02 15.75
CA LYS A 80 -12.62 8.48 15.76
C LYS A 80 -13.20 9.07 14.48
N ASP A 81 -12.83 8.53 13.32
CA ASP A 81 -13.36 8.97 12.03
C ASP A 81 -14.89 8.77 11.94
N GLU A 82 -15.41 7.67 12.48
CA GLU A 82 -16.85 7.44 12.55
C GLU A 82 -17.56 8.45 13.47
N ARG A 83 -17.03 8.69 14.68
CA ARG A 83 -17.66 9.59 15.66
C ARG A 83 -17.56 11.07 15.28
N ASP A 84 -16.39 11.52 14.85
CA ASP A 84 -16.08 12.95 14.72
C ASP A 84 -16.33 13.46 13.29
N HIS A 85 -16.23 12.57 12.29
CA HIS A 85 -16.32 12.92 10.87
C HIS A 85 -17.46 12.19 10.13
N GLY A 86 -18.14 11.24 10.78
CA GLY A 86 -19.19 10.43 10.14
C GLY A 86 -18.66 9.54 9.01
N LEU A 87 -17.36 9.23 9.02
CA LEU A 87 -16.70 8.42 7.99
C LEU A 87 -16.71 6.95 8.41
N GLY A 88 -17.69 6.20 7.90
CA GLY A 88 -17.81 4.75 8.07
C GLY A 88 -17.08 3.93 6.99
N ASP A 89 -17.61 2.76 6.67
CA ASP A 89 -17.02 1.85 5.67
C ASP A 89 -16.94 2.46 4.26
N LEU A 90 -15.93 2.05 3.50
CA LEU A 90 -15.75 2.47 2.11
C LEU A 90 -16.37 1.45 1.14
N PRO A 91 -16.78 1.87 -0.06
CA PRO A 91 -17.25 0.95 -1.08
C PRO A 91 -16.18 -0.08 -1.43
N TYR A 92 -16.58 -1.35 -1.48
CA TYR A 92 -15.76 -2.40 -2.06
C TYR A 92 -15.67 -2.22 -3.59
N PRO A 93 -14.63 -2.79 -4.25
CA PRO A 93 -14.57 -2.82 -5.70
C PRO A 93 -15.86 -3.40 -6.31
N PRO A 94 -16.37 -2.84 -7.42
CA PRO A 94 -17.66 -3.25 -8.01
C PRO A 94 -17.78 -4.75 -8.29
N GLU A 95 -16.66 -5.38 -8.66
CA GLU A 95 -16.54 -6.78 -9.03
C GLU A 95 -16.38 -7.74 -7.83
N TYR A 96 -16.21 -7.21 -6.61
CA TYR A 96 -15.82 -8.04 -5.48
C TYR A 96 -17.02 -8.80 -4.87
N PRO A 97 -16.99 -10.15 -4.81
CA PRO A 97 -18.13 -10.95 -4.38
C PRO A 97 -18.48 -10.70 -2.91
N LYS A 98 -19.75 -10.93 -2.57
CA LYS A 98 -20.25 -10.94 -1.17
C LYS A 98 -20.36 -12.37 -0.67
N MET A 99 -19.96 -12.58 0.57
CA MET A 99 -20.13 -13.89 1.22
C MET A 99 -21.57 -14.06 1.75
N PRO A 100 -22.09 -15.29 1.81
CA PRO A 100 -23.37 -15.55 2.47
C PRO A 100 -23.35 -15.05 3.92
N GLY A 101 -24.35 -14.27 4.33
CA GLY A 101 -24.46 -13.71 5.68
C GLY A 101 -23.65 -12.43 5.94
N GLU A 102 -22.93 -11.92 4.93
CA GLU A 102 -22.19 -10.67 5.07
C GLU A 102 -23.13 -9.44 5.19
N PRO A 103 -22.85 -8.47 6.09
CA PRO A 103 -23.61 -7.23 6.21
C PRO A 103 -23.68 -6.42 4.90
N LYS A 104 -24.63 -5.48 4.84
CA LYS A 104 -24.80 -4.61 3.67
C LYS A 104 -23.63 -3.62 3.56
N ARG A 105 -22.76 -3.82 2.56
CA ARG A 105 -21.70 -2.88 2.17
C ARG A 105 -22.24 -1.53 1.69
N VAL A 106 -21.46 -0.48 1.94
CA VAL A 106 -21.67 0.87 1.38
C VAL A 106 -21.57 0.83 -0.14
N GLN A 107 -22.48 1.55 -0.81
CA GLN A 107 -22.48 1.69 -2.27
C GLN A 107 -21.65 2.91 -2.67
N PRO A 108 -20.96 2.89 -3.83
CA PRO A 108 -20.34 4.10 -4.37
C PRO A 108 -21.37 5.23 -4.47
N SER A 109 -21.03 6.41 -3.95
CA SER A 109 -21.90 7.57 -4.06
C SER A 109 -22.05 7.99 -5.52
N ARG A 110 -23.27 8.30 -5.95
CA ARG A 110 -23.55 8.84 -7.30
C ARG A 110 -23.54 10.37 -7.35
N ASP A 111 -23.17 11.01 -6.24
CA ASP A 111 -23.12 12.46 -6.10
C ASP A 111 -21.96 13.01 -6.95
N ARG A 112 -22.32 13.65 -8.06
CA ARG A 112 -21.39 14.27 -9.00
C ARG A 112 -21.01 15.70 -8.60
N ASP A 113 -21.74 16.26 -7.64
CA ASP A 113 -21.64 17.67 -7.26
C ASP A 113 -20.89 17.85 -5.93
N ARG A 114 -20.43 16.75 -5.31
CA ARG A 114 -19.56 16.80 -4.14
C ARG A 114 -18.23 17.45 -4.55
N PRO A 115 -17.81 18.56 -3.92
CA PRO A 115 -16.50 19.12 -4.18
C PRO A 115 -15.48 18.04 -3.85
N ALA A 116 -14.58 17.73 -4.80
CA ALA A 116 -13.50 16.79 -4.56
C ALA A 116 -12.78 17.24 -3.29
N ALA A 117 -12.69 16.35 -2.29
CA ALA A 117 -11.81 16.59 -1.15
C ALA A 117 -10.44 16.88 -1.75
N ALA A 118 -9.89 18.05 -1.44
CA ALA A 118 -8.63 18.50 -1.98
C ALA A 118 -7.62 17.37 -1.80
N ALA A 119 -7.13 16.84 -2.92
CA ALA A 119 -5.90 16.08 -2.88
C ALA A 119 -4.87 17.05 -2.31
N ASP A 120 -4.38 16.80 -1.11
CA ASP A 120 -3.18 17.45 -0.58
C ASP A 120 -2.02 17.04 -1.48
N GLY A 121 -1.92 17.72 -2.61
CA GLY A 121 -0.82 17.68 -3.54
C GLY A 121 0.15 18.78 -3.14
N ASP A 122 1.23 18.39 -2.50
CA ASP A 122 2.50 19.09 -2.66
C ASP A 122 3.51 18.08 -3.19
N ALA A 123 3.71 18.11 -4.51
CA ALA A 123 4.89 17.61 -5.17
C ALA A 123 5.43 18.79 -5.97
N PRO A 124 6.61 19.36 -5.63
CA PRO A 124 7.12 20.52 -6.32
C PRO A 124 7.54 20.15 -7.74
N ALA A 125 7.24 21.07 -8.66
CA ALA A 125 7.55 21.00 -10.07
C ALA A 125 9.07 20.90 -10.30
N ALA A 126 9.46 19.99 -11.20
CA ALA A 126 10.79 19.95 -11.80
C ALA A 126 10.98 21.16 -12.75
N ASP A 127 12.15 21.79 -12.66
CA ASP A 127 12.80 22.59 -13.70
C ASP A 127 14.10 21.87 -14.10
#